data_AF-A0A9D6BNK2-F1
#
_entry.id   AF-A0A9D6BNK2-F1
#
_cell.length_a   1.000
_cell.length_b   1.000
_cell.length_c   1.000
_cell.angle_alpha   90.00
_cell.angle_beta   90.00
_cell.angle_gamma   90.00
#
_symmetry.space_group_name_H-M   'P 1'
#
loop_
_entity.id
_entity.type
_entity.pdbx_description
1 polymer ?
#
loop_
_entity_poly.entity_id
_entity_poly.type
_entity_poly.pdbx_seq_one_letter_code
_entity_poly.pdbx_strand_id
1 'polypeptide(L)'
;MPPVGTQPDADFFNALNSEVNDKGFLVTSTEDLFTWARTGSLWWMTFGLACCAVEMIHVNMPRYDMERFGAAPRASPRQSDV
;
A
#
# COMPACT_ATOMS: atom_id res chain seq x y z
N MET A 1 13.36 41.39 16.12
CA MET A 1 13.31 40.12 16.87
C MET A 1 11.92 40.03 17.50
N PRO A 2 11.00 39.18 16.99
CA PRO A 2 9.69 39.03 17.61
C PRO A 2 9.84 38.31 18.98
N PRO A 3 9.03 38.71 19.98
CA PRO A 3 9.16 38.27 21.36
C PRO A 3 8.68 36.83 21.60
N VAL A 4 9.41 36.10 22.44
CA VAL A 4 9.10 34.75 22.91
C VAL A 4 7.86 34.80 23.81
N GLY A 5 6.75 34.19 23.39
CA GLY A 5 5.54 34.01 24.21
C GLY A 5 4.19 34.22 23.51
N THR A 6 4.13 34.51 22.20
CA THR A 6 2.86 34.63 21.49
C THR A 6 2.28 33.24 21.19
N GLN A 7 1.05 32.98 21.69
CA GLN A 7 0.23 31.87 21.21
C GLN A 7 0.11 31.98 19.68
N PRO A 8 0.05 30.87 18.93
CA PRO A 8 0.12 30.95 17.47
C PRO A 8 -1.01 31.83 16.96
N ASP A 9 -0.66 32.87 16.19
CA ASP A 9 -1.63 33.86 15.72
C ASP A 9 -2.72 33.20 14.89
N ALA A 10 -3.95 33.72 14.98
CA ALA A 10 -5.12 33.15 14.29
C ALA A 10 -4.89 32.99 12.77
N ASP A 11 -4.06 33.84 12.17
CA ASP A 11 -3.67 33.78 10.76
C ASP A 11 -2.77 32.59 10.44
N PHE A 12 -1.89 32.17 11.35
CA PHE A 12 -1.07 30.95 11.20
C PHE A 12 -1.95 29.69 11.22
N PHE A 13 -2.93 29.63 12.13
CA PHE A 13 -3.89 28.53 12.19
C PHE A 13 -4.85 28.48 10.99
N ASN A 14 -5.26 29.64 10.47
CA ASN A 14 -6.11 29.72 9.28
C ASN A 14 -5.33 29.33 8.00
N ALA A 15 -4.05 29.69 7.89
CA ALA A 15 -3.17 29.27 6.80
C ALA A 15 -2.91 27.75 6.79
N LEU A 16 -2.59 27.15 7.95
CA LEU A 16 -2.44 25.71 8.11
C LEU A 16 -3.76 24.97 7.82
N ASN A 17 -4.90 25.53 8.24
CA ASN A 17 -6.21 24.97 7.94
C ASN A 17 -6.53 25.01 6.43
N SER A 18 -6.15 26.06 5.68
CA SER A 18 -6.34 26.07 4.23
C SER A 18 -5.48 25.02 3.51
N GLU A 19 -4.24 24.82 3.97
CA GLU A 19 -3.28 23.87 3.40
C GLU A 19 -3.67 22.40 3.70
N VAL A 20 -4.31 22.15 4.84
CA VAL A 20 -4.89 20.85 5.22
C VAL A 20 -6.27 20.62 4.58
N ASN A 21 -7.06 21.67 4.34
CA ASN A 21 -8.40 21.57 3.71
C ASN A 21 -8.36 21.32 2.20
N ASP A 22 -7.27 21.64 1.50
CA ASP A 22 -7.08 21.37 0.06
C ASP A 22 -6.81 19.89 -0.29
N LYS A 23 -6.93 18.97 0.68
CA LYS A 23 -7.01 17.50 0.51
C LYS A 23 -5.70 16.78 0.14
N GLY A 24 -4.63 17.49 -0.24
CA GLY A 24 -3.38 16.88 -0.70
C GLY A 24 -2.70 15.97 0.32
N PHE A 25 -2.46 16.46 1.54
CA PHE A 25 -1.72 15.70 2.55
C PHE A 25 -2.45 14.43 3.01
N LEU A 26 -3.75 14.53 3.30
CA LEU A 26 -4.57 13.39 3.72
C LEU A 26 -4.75 12.38 2.59
N VAL A 27 -5.04 12.82 1.35
CA VAL A 27 -5.21 11.91 0.22
C VAL A 27 -3.90 11.19 -0.11
N THR A 28 -2.75 11.88 -0.12
CA THR A 28 -1.45 11.24 -0.35
C THR A 28 -1.13 10.20 0.72
N SER A 29 -1.29 10.53 2.01
CA SER A 29 -1.05 9.56 3.09
C SER A 29 -1.97 8.33 3.02
N THR A 30 -3.19 8.51 2.51
CA THR A 30 -4.15 7.42 2.36
C THR A 30 -3.85 6.57 1.11
N GLU A 31 -3.41 7.20 0.02
CA GLU A 31 -2.97 6.50 -1.20
C GLU A 31 -1.76 5.61 -0.91
N ASP A 32 -0.81 6.10 -0.09
CA ASP A 32 0.35 5.33 0.35
C ASP A 32 -0.06 4.11 1.18
N LEU A 33 -1.03 4.27 2.09
CA LEU A 33 -1.60 3.16 2.87
C LEU A 33 -2.31 2.14 1.98
N PHE A 34 -3.10 2.59 1.00
CA PHE A 34 -3.79 1.68 0.07
C PHE A 34 -2.82 0.98 -0.87
N THR A 35 -1.73 1.63 -1.26
CA THR A 35 -0.68 1.03 -2.09
C THR A 35 0.10 -0.01 -1.29
N TRP A 36 0.42 0.28 -0.03
CA TRP A 36 1.00 -0.69 0.89
C TRP A 36 0.08 -1.91 1.08
N ALA A 37 -1.22 -1.68 1.28
CA ALA A 37 -2.19 -2.77 1.43
C ALA A 37 -2.27 -3.66 0.17
N ARG A 38 -2.37 -3.05 -1.02
CA ARG A 38 -2.43 -3.78 -2.31
C ARG A 38 -1.15 -4.58 -2.58
N THR A 39 0.02 -4.01 -2.29
CA THR A 39 1.31 -4.68 -2.54
C THR A 39 1.69 -5.69 -1.45
N GLY A 40 1.17 -5.54 -0.23
CA GLY A 40 1.44 -6.44 0.89
C GLY A 40 0.50 -7.64 1.00
N SER A 41 -0.54 -7.74 0.16
CA SER A 41 -1.52 -8.83 0.19
C SER A 41 -1.91 -9.33 -1.19
N LEU A 42 -0.91 -9.61 -2.04
CA LEU A 42 -1.12 -10.10 -3.40
C LEU A 42 -1.76 -11.49 -3.40
N TRP A 43 -2.91 -11.63 -4.06
CA TRP A 43 -3.65 -12.87 -4.21
C TRP A 43 -3.58 -13.31 -5.67
N TRP A 44 -2.58 -14.11 -6.00
CA TRP A 44 -2.23 -14.40 -7.38
C TRP A 44 -2.84 -15.71 -7.88
N MET A 45 -3.22 -15.71 -9.16
CA MET A 45 -3.71 -16.88 -9.88
C MET A 45 -2.73 -17.26 -10.99
N THR A 46 -2.10 -18.44 -10.85
CA THR A 46 -1.20 -18.95 -11.89
C THR A 46 -1.95 -19.72 -12.96
N PHE A 47 -1.84 -19.28 -14.22
CA PHE A 47 -2.20 -20.10 -15.38
C PHE A 47 -1.02 -20.97 -15.78
N GLY A 48 -0.97 -22.18 -15.23
CA GLY A 48 0.13 -23.13 -15.42
C GLY A 48 0.13 -23.82 -16.79
N LEU A 49 0.48 -23.09 -17.85
CA LEU A 49 0.40 -23.60 -19.24
C LEU A 49 1.49 -24.61 -19.61
N ALA A 50 2.69 -24.50 -19.04
CA ALA A 50 3.85 -25.31 -19.40
C ALA A 50 4.89 -25.36 -18.26
N CYS A 51 6.19 -25.43 -18.58
CA CYS A 51 7.28 -25.58 -17.62
C CYS A 51 7.36 -24.46 -16.57
N CYS A 52 7.01 -23.22 -16.92
CA CYS A 52 6.96 -22.11 -15.95
C CYS A 52 5.97 -22.37 -14.81
N ALA A 53 4.96 -23.23 -15.02
CA ALA A 53 4.06 -23.65 -13.95
C ALA A 53 4.79 -24.40 -12.83
N VAL A 54 5.75 -25.26 -13.19
CA VAL A 54 6.53 -26.04 -12.23
C VAL A 54 7.46 -25.12 -11.44
N GLU A 55 8.03 -24.12 -12.10
CA GLU A 55 8.81 -23.09 -11.43
C GLU A 55 7.95 -22.32 -10.44
N MET A 56 6.75 -21.89 -10.82
CA MET A 56 5.82 -21.21 -9.91
C MET A 56 5.40 -22.06 -8.71
N ILE A 57 5.27 -23.38 -8.86
CA ILE A 57 5.04 -24.31 -7.74
C ILE A 57 6.25 -24.31 -6.80
N HIS A 58 7.47 -24.34 -7.32
CA HIS A 58 8.69 -24.28 -6.51
C HIS A 58 8.85 -22.93 -5.80
N VAL A 59 8.39 -21.82 -6.38
CA VAL A 59 8.44 -20.53 -5.69
C VAL A 59 7.45 -20.46 -4.50
N ASN A 60 6.38 -21.25 -4.51
CA ASN A 60 5.49 -21.44 -3.34
C ASN A 60 6.00 -22.45 -2.31
N MET A 61 7.00 -23.28 -2.65
CA MET A 61 7.54 -24.28 -1.72
C MET A 61 8.38 -23.61 -0.62
N PRO A 62 8.59 -24.29 0.54
CA PRO A 62 9.22 -23.71 1.74
C PRO A 62 10.62 -23.11 1.54
N ARG A 63 11.29 -23.38 0.42
CA ARG A 63 12.57 -22.77 0.08
C ARG A 63 12.44 -21.29 -0.25
N TYR A 64 11.38 -20.91 -0.96
CA TYR A 64 11.15 -19.53 -1.41
C TYR A 64 9.91 -18.90 -0.76
N ASP A 65 8.91 -19.72 -0.39
CA ASP A 65 7.75 -19.38 0.44
C ASP A 65 7.19 -17.98 0.18
N MET A 66 6.68 -17.76 -1.03
CA MET A 66 6.13 -16.46 -1.42
C MET A 66 4.94 -16.01 -0.57
N GLU A 67 4.26 -16.93 0.11
CA GLU A 67 3.17 -16.59 1.03
C GLU A 67 3.66 -15.72 2.20
N ARG A 68 4.95 -15.80 2.57
CA ARG A 68 5.54 -14.92 3.59
C ARG A 68 5.53 -13.44 3.21
N PHE A 69 5.57 -13.13 1.92
CA PHE A 69 5.51 -11.76 1.42
C PHE A 69 4.07 -11.30 1.16
N GLY A 70 3.08 -12.08 1.60
CA GLY A 70 1.66 -11.80 1.37
C GLY A 70 1.16 -12.20 -0.02
N ALA A 71 1.99 -12.89 -0.81
CA ALA A 71 1.65 -13.41 -2.14
C ALA A 71 1.00 -14.80 -2.04
N ALA A 72 -0.30 -14.85 -1.77
CA ALA A 72 -1.05 -16.09 -1.54
C ALA A 72 -1.69 -16.64 -2.82
N PRO A 73 -1.50 -17.93 -3.16
CA PRO A 73 -2.10 -18.51 -4.35
C PRO A 73 -3.62 -18.69 -4.18
N ARG A 74 -4.41 -18.15 -5.12
CA ARG A 74 -5.87 -18.34 -5.19
C ARG A 74 -6.26 -19.03 -6.48
N ALA A 75 -7.01 -20.13 -6.35
CA ALA A 75 -7.42 -20.93 -7.50
C ALA A 75 -8.53 -20.27 -8.35
N SER A 76 -9.34 -19.39 -7.75
CA SER A 76 -10.45 -18.75 -8.45
C SER A 76 -10.07 -17.36 -8.97
N PRO A 77 -10.25 -17.08 -10.28
CA PRO A 77 -9.95 -15.77 -10.87
C PRO A 77 -10.81 -14.62 -10.33
N ARG A 78 -11.90 -14.93 -9.61
CA ARG A 78 -12.80 -13.92 -9.04
C ARG A 78 -12.29 -13.33 -7.73
N GLN A 79 -11.30 -13.97 -7.12
CA GLN A 79 -10.73 -13.57 -5.84
C GLN A 79 -9.25 -13.19 -5.98
N SER A 80 -8.66 -13.33 -7.16
CA SER A 80 -7.27 -12.96 -7.40
C SER A 80 -7.15 -11.49 -7.84
N ASP A 81 -6.06 -10.86 -7.45
CA ASP A 81 -5.67 -9.51 -7.88
C ASP A 81 -4.61 -9.51 -8.98
N VAL A 82 -3.97 -10.66 -9.24
CA VAL A 82 -3.04 -10.88 -10.36
C VAL A 82 -3.18 -12.27 -10.98
#